data_AF-A0A250XIR4-F1
#
_entry.id   AF-A0A250XIR4-F1
#
_cell.length_a   1.000
_cell.length_b   1.000
_cell.length_c   1.000
_cell.angle_alpha   90.00
_cell.angle_beta   90.00
_cell.angle_gamma   90.00
#
_symmetry.space_group_name_H-M   'P 1'
#
loop_
_entity.id
_entity.type
_entity.pdbx_description
1 polymer ?
#
loop_
_entity_poly.entity_id
_entity_poly.type
_entity_poly.pdbx_seq_one_letter_code
_entity_poly.pdbx_strand_id
1 'polypeptide(L)'
;MSPFEEPNATYANKTLIHNWWEDRHMTQDALKSTDSRVFSNDLSSFPSAPHELATSKREADFRRLTSPAPAKIVKPSLYSSKNLEERIATYRDPAPVAYTLGHITPEEEPDGSNRHLKTTNQVFFSDLPKAASTASPAYFSQTDRSHFVKNSLATDRLDPTHLGTSEVIGSKGTRGEITRNPKESGNPYGISVYVDEYAKWQTKLAGMPLQDSVKRAQTKYF
;
A
#
# COMPACT_ATOMS: atom_id res chain seq x y z
N MET A 1 42.84 108.60 11.40
CA MET A 1 43.31 107.80 12.55
C MET A 1 42.09 107.11 13.14
N SER A 2 41.86 105.87 12.73
CA SER A 2 40.80 105.02 13.28
C SER A 2 41.34 104.37 14.55
N PRO A 3 40.76 104.55 15.74
CA PRO A 3 41.22 103.86 16.92
C PRO A 3 40.70 102.43 16.87
N PHE A 4 41.64 101.51 16.59
CA PHE A 4 41.71 100.14 17.10
C PHE A 4 40.36 99.43 17.36
N GLU A 5 39.95 98.62 16.38
CA GLU A 5 39.12 97.44 16.64
C GLU A 5 39.83 96.58 17.69
N GLU A 6 39.28 96.52 18.91
CA GLU A 6 39.70 95.53 19.90
C GLU A 6 39.45 94.13 19.30
N PRO A 7 40.48 93.27 19.21
CA PRO A 7 40.29 91.93 18.67
C PRO A 7 39.40 91.16 19.64
N ASN A 8 38.17 90.87 19.20
CA ASN A 8 37.21 89.96 19.83
C ASN A 8 36.57 90.45 21.14
N ALA A 9 35.92 91.61 21.13
CA ALA A 9 34.89 91.89 22.13
C ALA A 9 33.77 90.84 22.03
N THR A 10 33.50 90.11 23.11
CA THR A 10 32.42 89.11 23.15
C THR A 10 31.12 89.81 23.49
N TYR A 11 30.15 89.76 22.59
CA TYR A 11 28.87 90.43 22.75
C TYR A 11 27.77 89.43 23.14
N ALA A 12 26.73 89.89 23.84
CA ALA A 12 25.59 89.04 24.19
C ALA A 12 24.82 88.58 22.93
N ASN A 13 24.14 87.43 22.98
CA ASN A 13 23.38 86.87 21.86
C ASN A 13 22.17 87.72 21.36
N LYS A 14 21.91 88.88 21.98
CA LYS A 14 20.92 89.87 21.53
C LYS A 14 21.49 90.79 20.45
N THR A 15 22.78 91.10 20.52
CA THR A 15 23.51 91.88 19.51
C THR A 15 23.86 90.98 18.33
N LEU A 16 23.45 91.38 17.13
CA LEU A 16 23.54 90.57 15.91
C LEU A 16 24.96 90.60 15.31
N ILE A 17 25.96 90.25 16.11
CA ILE A 17 27.38 90.32 15.77
C ILE A 17 27.98 88.92 15.92
N HIS A 18 28.78 88.49 14.94
CA HIS A 18 29.43 87.18 14.90
C HIS A 18 28.46 86.01 15.12
N ASN A 19 28.70 85.15 16.12
CA ASN A 19 28.01 83.87 16.28
C ASN A 19 26.67 83.95 17.04
N TRP A 20 26.04 85.13 17.06
CA TRP A 20 24.82 85.40 17.83
C TRP A 20 23.65 84.44 17.51
N TRP A 21 23.60 83.90 16.28
CA TRP A 21 22.53 83.00 15.85
C TRP A 21 22.66 81.61 16.49
N GLU A 22 23.86 81.02 16.50
CA GLU A 22 24.11 79.74 17.18
C GLU A 22 23.96 79.87 18.69
N ASP A 23 24.47 80.95 19.29
CA ASP A 23 24.33 81.25 20.72
C ASP A 23 22.86 81.38 21.14
N ARG A 24 22.01 81.91 20.26
CA ARG A 24 20.57 82.05 20.52
C ARG A 24 19.86 80.69 20.48
N HIS A 25 20.22 79.80 19.57
CA HIS A 25 19.67 78.44 19.55
C HIS A 25 20.10 77.64 20.78
N MET A 26 21.38 77.70 21.16
CA MET A 26 21.89 77.01 22.35
C MET A 26 21.21 77.50 23.64
N THR A 27 21.01 78.81 23.78
CA THR A 27 20.28 79.37 24.92
C THR A 27 18.78 79.08 24.90
N GLN A 28 18.16 79.02 23.71
CA GLN A 28 16.74 78.67 23.58
C GLN A 28 16.49 77.19 23.93
N ASP A 29 17.40 76.29 23.57
CA ASP A 29 17.28 74.89 23.94
C ASP A 29 17.61 74.65 25.41
N ALA A 30 18.56 75.41 25.98
CA ALA A 30 18.81 75.45 27.43
C ALA A 30 17.64 76.02 28.25
N LEU A 31 16.80 76.88 27.66
CA LEU A 31 15.57 77.38 28.31
C LEU A 31 14.45 76.33 28.34
N LYS A 32 14.46 75.36 27.41
CA LYS A 32 13.45 74.29 27.33
C LYS A 32 13.80 73.10 28.23
N SER A 33 15.08 72.88 28.55
CA SER A 33 15.50 71.89 29.54
C SER A 33 15.58 72.53 30.93
N THR A 34 14.99 71.90 31.93
CA THR A 34 14.86 72.47 33.29
C THR A 34 16.18 72.51 34.08
N ASP A 35 17.30 72.12 33.46
CA ASP A 35 18.62 72.06 34.08
C ASP A 35 19.57 73.02 33.35
N SER A 36 19.96 74.11 34.01
CA SER A 36 20.86 75.15 33.50
C SER A 36 22.33 74.72 33.38
N ARG A 37 22.58 73.43 33.22
CA ARG A 37 23.89 72.85 32.89
C ARG A 37 23.71 72.14 31.56
N VAL A 38 24.05 72.83 30.48
CA VAL A 38 24.26 72.20 29.17
C VAL A 38 25.30 71.10 29.39
N PHE A 39 24.85 69.85 29.42
CA PHE A 39 25.71 68.73 29.72
C PHE A 39 26.79 68.67 28.63
N SER A 40 28.05 68.68 29.05
CA SER A 40 29.24 68.41 28.22
C SER A 40 29.29 66.96 27.71
N ASN A 41 28.14 66.31 27.57
CA ASN A 41 27.98 65.01 26.97
C ASN A 41 27.73 65.12 25.45
N ASP A 42 27.40 66.28 24.89
CA ASP A 42 27.23 66.38 23.42
C ASP A 42 28.54 66.34 22.61
N LEU A 43 29.71 66.33 23.27
CA LEU A 43 31.01 66.11 22.61
C LEU A 43 31.72 64.79 23.00
N SER A 44 31.13 63.96 23.85
CA SER A 44 31.71 62.64 24.21
C SER A 44 30.69 61.54 24.48
N SER A 45 29.40 61.83 24.39
CA SER A 45 28.37 60.82 24.22
C SER A 45 28.02 60.78 22.75
N PHE A 46 28.50 59.74 22.06
CA PHE A 46 27.69 59.19 20.99
C PHE A 46 26.28 59.06 21.56
N PRO A 47 25.25 59.64 20.94
CA PRO A 47 23.90 59.37 21.39
C PRO A 47 23.77 57.86 21.33
N SER A 48 23.66 57.22 22.49
CA SER A 48 23.11 55.88 22.57
C SER A 48 21.67 56.06 22.17
N ALA A 49 21.45 56.21 20.87
CA ALA A 49 20.16 56.31 20.26
C ALA A 49 19.42 55.06 20.73
N PRO A 50 18.36 55.17 21.54
CA PRO A 50 17.56 53.99 21.87
C PRO A 50 16.73 53.53 20.66
N HIS A 51 16.97 54.09 19.47
CA HIS A 51 16.02 54.02 18.37
C HIS A 51 16.53 53.34 17.10
N GLU A 52 17.83 53.07 16.92
CA GLU A 52 18.32 52.39 15.69
C GLU A 52 19.47 51.38 15.93
N LEU A 53 19.51 50.71 17.10
CA LEU A 53 20.43 49.58 17.34
C LEU A 53 19.89 48.25 16.78
N ALA A 54 19.26 48.28 15.61
CA ALA A 54 18.93 47.06 14.89
C ALA A 54 20.17 46.64 14.10
N THR A 55 20.86 45.60 14.57
CA THR A 55 21.88 44.95 13.72
C THR A 55 21.19 44.46 12.44
N SER A 56 21.90 44.49 11.31
CA SER A 56 21.36 44.03 10.02
C SER A 56 20.75 42.63 10.08
N LYS A 57 21.28 41.78 10.98
CA LYS A 57 20.72 40.46 11.29
C LYS A 57 19.35 40.54 11.98
N ARG A 58 19.18 41.40 13.00
CA ARG A 58 17.91 41.59 13.70
C ARG A 58 16.83 42.11 12.76
N GLU A 59 17.18 43.00 11.83
CA GLU A 59 16.22 43.51 10.85
C GLU A 59 15.88 42.46 9.76
N ALA A 60 16.84 41.67 9.31
CA ALA A 60 16.58 40.56 8.39
C ALA A 60 15.69 39.49 9.03
N ASP A 61 15.94 39.14 10.30
CA ASP A 61 15.12 38.18 11.05
C ASP A 61 13.71 38.75 11.32
N PHE A 62 13.61 40.04 11.66
CA PHE A 62 12.32 40.72 11.80
C PHE A 62 11.53 40.72 10.48
N ARG A 63 12.17 41.00 9.34
CA ARG A 63 11.54 40.96 8.02
C ARG A 63 11.10 39.55 7.62
N ARG A 64 11.86 38.52 8.00
CA ARG A 64 11.48 37.11 7.79
C ARG A 64 10.27 36.69 8.61
N LEU A 65 10.11 37.27 9.80
CA LEU A 65 8.98 36.99 10.69
C LEU A 65 7.74 37.81 10.33
N THR A 66 7.92 39.02 9.81
CA THR A 66 6.82 39.95 9.47
C THR A 66 6.35 39.83 8.02
N SER A 67 7.18 39.31 7.11
CA SER A 67 6.77 39.02 5.72
C SER A 67 6.51 37.52 5.55
N PRO A 68 5.25 37.07 5.46
CA PRO A 68 4.96 35.66 5.23
C PRO A 68 5.47 35.24 3.85
N ALA A 69 5.92 33.99 3.74
CA ALA A 69 6.30 33.40 2.47
C ALA A 69 5.11 33.41 1.47
N PRO A 70 5.35 33.52 0.16
CA PRO A 70 4.28 33.49 -0.82
C PRO A 70 3.49 32.20 -0.69
N ALA A 71 2.17 32.32 -0.54
CA ALA A 71 1.28 31.18 -0.40
C ALA A 71 1.29 30.33 -1.67
N LYS A 72 1.16 29.00 -1.51
CA LYS A 72 0.99 28.09 -2.64
C LYS A 72 -0.41 28.30 -3.25
N ILE A 73 -0.48 29.06 -4.34
CA ILE A 73 -1.74 29.30 -5.06
C ILE A 73 -2.06 28.07 -5.92
N VAL A 74 -3.11 27.35 -5.55
CA VAL A 74 -3.71 26.28 -6.37
C VAL A 74 -4.89 26.88 -7.11
N LYS A 75 -4.93 26.73 -8.43
CA LYS A 75 -6.07 27.21 -9.23
C LYS A 75 -7.35 26.46 -8.81
N PRO A 76 -8.48 27.16 -8.63
CA PRO A 76 -9.74 26.50 -8.35
C PRO A 76 -10.10 25.60 -9.54
N SER A 77 -10.39 24.34 -9.24
CA SER A 77 -10.80 23.33 -10.22
C SER A 77 -12.11 22.71 -9.74
N LEU A 78 -13.05 22.52 -10.66
CA LEU A 78 -14.27 21.74 -10.41
C LEU A 78 -13.94 20.26 -10.18
N TYR A 79 -12.85 19.79 -10.77
CA TYR A 79 -12.40 18.41 -10.67
C TYR A 79 -11.22 18.30 -9.70
N SER A 80 -11.41 17.48 -8.68
CA SER A 80 -10.38 17.05 -7.73
C SER A 80 -9.84 15.68 -8.14
N SER A 81 -8.65 15.32 -7.68
CA SER A 81 -8.07 14.00 -7.99
C SER A 81 -8.97 12.83 -7.59
N LYS A 82 -9.80 12.99 -6.55
CA LYS A 82 -10.73 11.94 -6.09
C LYS A 82 -12.01 11.85 -6.92
N ASN A 83 -12.50 12.97 -7.46
CA ASN A 83 -13.76 12.98 -8.23
C ASN A 83 -13.53 12.80 -9.74
N LEU A 84 -12.30 12.95 -10.20
CA LEU A 84 -11.98 12.94 -11.63
C LEU A 84 -12.32 11.60 -12.28
N GLU A 85 -11.91 10.49 -11.67
CA GLU A 85 -12.15 9.14 -12.21
C GLU A 85 -13.64 8.82 -12.31
N GLU A 86 -14.40 9.09 -11.24
CA GLU A 86 -15.85 8.89 -11.21
C GLU A 86 -16.58 9.77 -12.23
N ARG A 87 -16.15 11.03 -12.38
CA ARG A 87 -16.74 11.97 -13.33
C ARG A 87 -16.43 11.60 -14.78
N ILE A 88 -15.21 11.16 -15.07
CA ILE A 88 -14.84 10.64 -16.40
C ILE A 88 -15.70 9.41 -16.73
N ALA A 89 -15.84 8.47 -15.79
CA ALA A 89 -16.67 7.28 -16.00
C ALA A 89 -18.15 7.62 -16.25
N THR A 90 -18.68 8.63 -15.56
CA THR A 90 -20.09 9.04 -15.68
C THR A 90 -20.41 9.69 -17.02
N TYR A 91 -19.48 10.46 -17.59
CA TYR A 91 -19.70 11.24 -18.82
C TYR A 91 -18.93 10.69 -20.02
N ARG A 92 -18.48 9.43 -19.95
CA ARG A 92 -17.44 8.87 -20.81
C ARG A 92 -17.71 9.00 -22.31
N ASP A 93 -18.96 8.98 -22.77
CA ASP A 93 -19.26 8.98 -24.20
C ASP A 93 -20.54 9.73 -24.57
N PRO A 94 -20.50 11.06 -24.81
CA PRO A 94 -21.50 11.66 -25.67
C PRO A 94 -21.31 11.14 -27.10
N ALA A 95 -22.32 10.43 -27.63
CA ALA A 95 -22.37 9.90 -29.00
C ALA A 95 -21.81 10.80 -30.12
N PRO A 96 -21.94 12.15 -30.09
CA PRO A 96 -21.36 13.00 -31.14
C PRO A 96 -19.84 13.21 -31.07
N VAL A 97 -19.14 12.76 -30.02
CA VAL A 97 -17.73 13.13 -29.78
C VAL A 97 -16.77 11.92 -29.75
N ALA A 98 -17.30 10.69 -29.83
CA ALA A 98 -16.54 9.45 -29.74
C ALA A 98 -15.41 9.33 -30.79
N TYR A 99 -15.57 9.93 -31.98
CA TYR A 99 -14.59 9.84 -33.06
C TYR A 99 -13.76 11.12 -33.29
N THR A 100 -14.05 12.21 -32.58
CA THR A 100 -13.41 13.53 -32.81
C THR A 100 -12.39 13.89 -31.74
N LEU A 101 -12.49 13.32 -30.53
CA LEU A 101 -11.61 13.65 -29.41
C LEU A 101 -10.22 12.99 -29.46
N GLY A 102 -9.95 12.13 -30.46
CA GLY A 102 -8.69 11.40 -30.55
C GLY A 102 -8.51 10.41 -29.39
N HIS A 103 -7.26 10.07 -29.06
CA HIS A 103 -6.96 9.14 -27.98
C HIS A 103 -7.19 9.79 -26.61
N ILE A 104 -8.37 9.61 -26.04
CA ILE A 104 -8.69 10.01 -24.67
C ILE A 104 -8.19 8.88 -23.75
N THR A 105 -7.06 9.06 -23.07
CA THR A 105 -6.65 8.10 -22.03
C THR A 105 -7.67 8.12 -20.88
N PRO A 106 -8.10 6.97 -20.32
CA PRO A 106 -7.39 5.71 -20.19
C PRO A 106 -8.16 4.54 -20.82
N GLU A 107 -8.35 4.55 -22.12
CA GLU A 107 -8.38 3.29 -22.87
C GLU A 107 -6.94 2.95 -23.30
N GLU A 108 -6.04 2.84 -22.32
CA GLU A 108 -5.36 1.56 -22.32
C GLU A 108 -6.49 0.58 -22.02
N GLU A 109 -7.08 -0.01 -23.07
CA GLU A 109 -7.51 -1.40 -22.90
C GLU A 109 -6.39 -2.04 -22.08
N PRO A 110 -6.68 -2.89 -21.08
CA PRO A 110 -5.67 -3.85 -20.70
C PRO A 110 -5.46 -4.65 -21.98
N ASP A 111 -4.58 -4.18 -22.88
CA ASP A 111 -3.97 -4.91 -23.96
C ASP A 111 -3.17 -5.94 -23.21
N GLY A 112 -3.89 -6.98 -22.81
CA GLY A 112 -3.77 -7.56 -21.48
C GLY A 112 -2.42 -8.18 -21.43
N SER A 113 -1.46 -7.42 -20.86
CA SER A 113 -0.03 -7.46 -21.22
C SER A 113 0.29 -8.76 -21.94
N ASN A 114 0.29 -8.83 -23.27
CA ASN A 114 0.27 -10.13 -23.97
C ASN A 114 1.38 -11.03 -23.42
N ARG A 115 1.02 -11.92 -22.49
CA ARG A 115 1.99 -12.70 -21.72
C ARG A 115 2.31 -13.88 -22.60
N HIS A 116 3.26 -13.68 -23.51
CA HIS A 116 3.83 -14.72 -24.36
C HIS A 116 4.73 -15.66 -23.54
N LEU A 117 4.14 -16.30 -22.53
CA LEU A 117 4.82 -17.19 -21.57
C LEU A 117 4.81 -18.65 -22.00
N LYS A 118 4.23 -18.97 -23.15
CA LYS A 118 4.19 -20.35 -23.65
C LYS A 118 5.52 -20.70 -24.30
N THR A 119 6.14 -21.75 -23.81
CA THR A 119 7.33 -22.32 -24.44
C THR A 119 6.93 -23.08 -25.71
N THR A 120 7.88 -23.22 -26.65
CA THR A 120 7.67 -24.03 -27.86
C THR A 120 7.29 -25.47 -27.51
N ASN A 121 7.90 -26.06 -26.47
CA ASN A 121 7.56 -27.41 -26.02
C ASN A 121 6.09 -27.53 -25.59
N GLN A 122 5.58 -26.54 -24.85
CA GLN A 122 4.17 -26.53 -24.48
C GLN A 122 3.27 -26.40 -25.72
N VAL A 123 3.60 -25.50 -26.65
CA VAL A 123 2.79 -25.32 -27.87
C VAL A 123 2.77 -26.59 -28.72
N PHE A 124 3.93 -27.21 -28.97
CA PHE A 124 4.05 -28.37 -29.87
C PHE A 124 3.63 -29.70 -29.27
N PHE A 125 3.82 -29.93 -27.96
CA PHE A 125 3.56 -31.23 -27.34
C PHE A 125 2.29 -31.27 -26.49
N SER A 126 1.69 -30.14 -26.11
CA SER A 126 0.40 -30.11 -25.41
C SER A 126 -0.71 -29.46 -26.23
N ASP A 127 -0.51 -28.21 -26.66
CA ASP A 127 -1.61 -27.39 -27.18
C ASP A 127 -2.04 -27.86 -28.58
N LEU A 128 -1.08 -28.04 -29.50
CA LEU A 128 -1.36 -28.48 -30.87
C LEU A 128 -1.90 -29.92 -30.94
N PRO A 129 -1.33 -30.94 -30.26
CA PRO A 129 -1.88 -32.30 -30.29
C PRO A 129 -3.28 -32.37 -29.69
N LYS A 130 -3.54 -31.60 -28.62
CA LYS A 130 -4.87 -31.53 -28.02
C LYS A 130 -5.88 -30.93 -28.98
N ALA A 131 -5.56 -29.79 -29.61
CA ALA A 131 -6.41 -29.17 -30.62
C ALA A 131 -6.68 -30.11 -31.81
N ALA A 132 -5.66 -30.82 -32.28
CA ALA A 132 -5.79 -31.80 -33.36
C ALA A 132 -6.67 -33.00 -32.97
N SER A 133 -6.52 -33.53 -31.76
CA SER A 133 -7.35 -34.63 -31.25
C SER A 133 -8.83 -34.23 -31.11
N THR A 134 -9.10 -32.98 -30.72
CA THR A 134 -10.46 -32.45 -30.64
C THR A 134 -11.07 -32.16 -32.01
N ALA A 135 -10.27 -31.72 -32.98
CA ALA A 135 -10.73 -31.42 -34.34
C ALA A 135 -11.02 -32.69 -35.14
N SER A 136 -10.21 -33.74 -34.95
CA SER A 136 -10.29 -35.00 -35.71
C SER A 136 -10.30 -36.24 -34.81
N PRO A 137 -11.36 -36.46 -33.98
CA PRO A 137 -11.37 -37.55 -33.01
C PRO A 137 -11.23 -38.94 -33.65
N ALA A 138 -11.74 -39.13 -34.86
CA ALA A 138 -11.72 -40.41 -35.57
C ALA A 138 -10.30 -40.88 -35.98
N TYR A 139 -9.37 -39.96 -36.18
CA TYR A 139 -7.98 -40.29 -36.55
C TYR A 139 -7.07 -40.47 -35.33
N PHE A 140 -7.41 -39.83 -34.21
CA PHE A 140 -6.65 -39.87 -32.97
C PHE A 140 -7.25 -40.80 -31.91
N SER A 141 -8.30 -41.55 -32.24
CA SER A 141 -8.79 -42.62 -31.38
C SER A 141 -7.72 -43.70 -31.29
N GLN A 142 -7.23 -43.94 -30.07
CA GLN A 142 -6.23 -44.97 -29.83
C GLN A 142 -6.75 -46.32 -30.33
N THR A 143 -6.05 -46.91 -31.30
CA THR A 143 -6.17 -48.33 -31.59
C THR A 143 -5.34 -49.05 -30.54
N ASP A 144 -5.96 -49.35 -29.39
CA ASP A 144 -5.31 -49.94 -28.21
C ASP A 144 -4.60 -51.29 -28.47
N ARG A 145 -4.74 -51.87 -29.66
CA ARG A 145 -4.05 -53.08 -30.08
C ARG A 145 -3.55 -52.91 -31.50
N SER A 146 -2.24 -52.77 -31.68
CA SER A 146 -1.67 -52.95 -33.00
C SER A 146 -1.89 -54.40 -33.44
N HIS A 147 -2.39 -54.61 -34.65
CA HIS A 147 -2.63 -55.98 -35.16
C HIS A 147 -1.32 -56.79 -35.31
N PHE A 148 -0.16 -56.14 -35.17
CA PHE A 148 1.17 -56.70 -35.38
C PHE A 148 2.02 -56.69 -34.10
N VAL A 149 1.43 -57.03 -32.96
CA VAL A 149 2.21 -57.27 -31.74
C VAL A 149 2.93 -58.61 -31.85
N LYS A 150 4.28 -58.59 -31.80
CA LYS A 150 5.11 -59.80 -31.66
C LYS A 150 5.18 -60.26 -30.20
N ASN A 151 4.04 -60.41 -29.54
CA ASN A 151 3.98 -61.07 -28.24
C ASN A 151 3.78 -62.55 -28.49
N SER A 152 4.80 -63.37 -28.22
CA SER A 152 4.65 -64.81 -28.26
C SER A 152 3.96 -65.26 -26.97
N LEU A 153 2.73 -65.74 -27.07
CA LEU A 153 2.02 -66.47 -26.00
C LEU A 153 2.82 -67.66 -25.43
N ALA A 154 3.93 -68.04 -26.08
CA ALA A 154 4.86 -69.06 -25.62
C ALA A 154 5.68 -68.62 -24.39
N THR A 155 5.96 -67.33 -24.20
CA THR A 155 6.68 -66.84 -23.00
C THR A 155 5.74 -66.58 -21.82
N ASP A 156 4.49 -66.21 -22.07
CA ASP A 156 3.50 -65.92 -21.00
C ASP A 156 2.91 -67.18 -20.35
N ARG A 157 3.04 -68.36 -20.98
CA ARG A 157 2.48 -69.62 -20.47
C ARG A 157 3.41 -70.41 -19.54
N LEU A 158 4.61 -69.92 -19.28
CA LEU A 158 5.59 -70.61 -18.43
C LEU A 158 5.27 -70.52 -16.93
N ASP A 159 4.35 -69.63 -16.51
CA ASP A 159 3.86 -69.56 -15.13
C ASP A 159 2.33 -69.68 -15.07
N PRO A 160 1.76 -70.82 -14.61
CA PRO A 160 0.34 -70.92 -14.31
C PRO A 160 0.09 -70.35 -12.90
N THR A 161 0.23 -69.04 -12.70
CA THR A 161 0.10 -68.41 -11.38
C THR A 161 -1.10 -67.47 -11.27
N HIS A 162 -2.22 -67.82 -11.89
CA HIS A 162 -3.52 -67.29 -11.49
C HIS A 162 -4.54 -68.43 -11.39
N LEU A 163 -4.29 -69.36 -10.46
CA LEU A 163 -5.38 -70.10 -9.85
C LEU A 163 -6.27 -69.05 -9.18
N GLY A 164 -7.54 -68.98 -9.59
CA GLY A 164 -8.57 -68.14 -8.98
C GLY A 164 -8.95 -68.61 -7.57
N THR A 165 -7.96 -68.87 -6.73
CA THR A 165 -8.12 -69.18 -5.33
C THR A 165 -8.22 -67.88 -4.57
N SER A 166 -9.30 -67.67 -3.84
CA SER A 166 -9.34 -66.62 -2.83
C SER A 166 -8.31 -66.96 -1.75
N GLU A 167 -7.19 -66.25 -1.72
CA GLU A 167 -6.25 -66.37 -0.61
C GLU A 167 -6.94 -65.86 0.66
N VAL A 168 -7.23 -66.77 1.57
CA VAL A 168 -7.75 -66.44 2.90
C VAL A 168 -6.55 -66.12 3.78
N ILE A 169 -6.47 -64.87 4.27
CA ILE A 169 -5.40 -64.42 5.16
C ILE A 169 -5.47 -65.22 6.47
N GLY A 170 -4.51 -66.11 6.70
CA GLY A 170 -4.50 -67.09 7.80
C GLY A 170 -3.78 -66.66 9.09
N SER A 171 -3.50 -65.38 9.30
CA SER A 171 -2.69 -64.90 10.43
C SER A 171 -3.44 -63.92 11.33
N LYS A 172 -2.95 -63.77 12.57
CA LYS A 172 -3.41 -62.72 13.49
C LYS A 172 -2.99 -61.36 12.91
N GLY A 173 -3.92 -60.43 12.71
CA GLY A 173 -3.59 -59.09 12.23
C GLY A 173 -4.80 -58.18 12.02
N THR A 174 -5.88 -58.71 11.47
CA THR A 174 -7.17 -58.02 11.36
C THR A 174 -8.12 -58.50 12.45
N ARG A 175 -8.70 -57.56 13.21
CA ARG A 175 -9.68 -57.86 14.25
C ARG A 175 -11.03 -58.21 13.60
N GLY A 176 -11.32 -59.51 13.53
CA GLY A 176 -12.56 -60.04 12.98
C GLY A 176 -13.73 -60.00 13.97
N GLU A 177 -14.90 -60.43 13.49
CA GLU A 177 -16.18 -60.41 14.21
C GLU A 177 -16.09 -61.08 15.60
N ILE A 178 -15.38 -62.20 15.71
CA ILE A 178 -15.24 -62.97 16.96
C ILE A 178 -14.52 -62.17 18.06
N THR A 179 -13.64 -61.24 17.69
CA THR A 179 -12.80 -60.50 18.65
C THR A 179 -13.34 -59.12 19.00
N ARG A 180 -14.43 -58.66 18.39
CA ARG A 180 -14.97 -57.31 18.60
C ARG A 180 -15.85 -57.26 19.84
N ASN A 181 -15.61 -56.27 20.69
CA ASN A 181 -16.41 -56.05 21.90
C ASN A 181 -16.89 -54.59 22.04
N PRO A 182 -18.03 -54.33 22.74
CA PRO A 182 -18.61 -52.99 22.85
C PRO A 182 -17.74 -51.89 23.44
N LYS A 183 -16.68 -52.24 24.20
CA LYS A 183 -15.84 -51.30 24.95
C LYS A 183 -14.41 -51.17 24.41
N GLU A 184 -14.24 -51.29 23.09
CA GLU A 184 -12.93 -51.28 22.46
C GLU A 184 -12.71 -50.07 21.57
N SER A 185 -11.46 -49.61 21.52
CA SER A 185 -11.06 -48.52 20.64
C SER A 185 -11.26 -48.91 19.18
N GLY A 186 -12.03 -48.10 18.45
CA GLY A 186 -12.29 -48.27 17.02
C GLY A 186 -13.65 -48.88 16.67
N ASN A 187 -14.45 -49.31 17.65
CA ASN A 187 -15.82 -49.73 17.39
C ASN A 187 -16.79 -48.52 17.44
N PRO A 188 -17.80 -48.46 16.54
CA PRO A 188 -18.71 -47.32 16.42
C PRO A 188 -19.75 -47.25 17.55
N TYR A 189 -20.29 -46.04 17.76
CA TYR A 189 -21.40 -45.81 18.69
C TYR A 189 -22.73 -46.32 18.12
N GLY A 190 -23.59 -46.87 18.98
CA GLY A 190 -24.94 -47.31 18.65
C GLY A 190 -25.52 -48.25 19.70
N ILE A 191 -26.80 -48.60 19.55
CA ILE A 191 -27.49 -49.52 20.48
C ILE A 191 -27.48 -50.93 19.89
N SER A 192 -27.00 -51.90 20.67
CA SER A 192 -27.16 -53.33 20.41
C SER A 192 -27.43 -54.07 21.72
N VAL A 193 -28.31 -55.06 21.67
CA VAL A 193 -28.66 -55.91 22.82
C VAL A 193 -27.75 -57.14 22.88
N TYR A 194 -27.26 -57.60 21.72
CA TYR A 194 -26.47 -58.82 21.61
C TYR A 194 -25.08 -58.55 21.00
N VAL A 195 -24.04 -59.16 21.58
CA VAL A 195 -22.65 -58.89 21.21
C VAL A 195 -22.33 -59.36 19.78
N ASP A 196 -22.97 -60.43 19.32
CA ASP A 196 -22.85 -60.97 17.97
C ASP A 196 -23.48 -60.06 16.89
N GLU A 197 -24.60 -59.39 17.21
CA GLU A 197 -25.18 -58.34 16.37
C GLU A 197 -24.25 -57.14 16.24
N TYR A 198 -23.67 -56.70 17.38
CA TYR A 198 -22.73 -55.58 17.43
C TYR A 198 -21.43 -55.88 16.67
N ALA A 199 -20.89 -57.09 16.80
CA ALA A 199 -19.62 -57.51 16.17
C ALA A 199 -19.62 -57.38 14.63
N LYS A 200 -20.80 -57.42 14.01
CA LYS A 200 -20.99 -57.31 12.55
C LYS A 200 -21.19 -55.87 12.07
N TRP A 201 -20.83 -54.86 12.87
CA TRP A 201 -21.01 -53.47 12.50
C TRP A 201 -20.36 -53.10 11.15
N GLN A 202 -19.22 -53.69 10.80
CA GLN A 202 -18.52 -53.37 9.54
C GLN A 202 -19.31 -53.79 8.30
N THR A 203 -20.09 -54.87 8.37
CA THR A 203 -20.96 -55.28 7.26
C THR A 203 -22.24 -54.47 7.23
N LYS A 204 -22.80 -54.09 8.39
CA LYS A 204 -24.05 -53.31 8.49
C LYS A 204 -23.88 -51.82 8.21
N LEU A 205 -22.72 -51.24 8.52
CA LEU A 205 -22.40 -49.82 8.33
C LEU A 205 -21.51 -49.55 7.12
N ALA A 206 -21.29 -50.53 6.25
CA ALA A 206 -20.33 -50.45 5.14
C ALA A 206 -20.49 -49.15 4.34
N GLY A 207 -19.47 -48.27 4.40
CA GLY A 207 -19.44 -46.99 3.69
C GLY A 207 -20.02 -45.77 4.44
N MET A 208 -20.54 -45.93 5.66
CA MET A 208 -21.05 -44.80 6.46
C MET A 208 -19.89 -43.98 7.06
N PRO A 209 -19.92 -42.63 6.97
CA PRO A 209 -18.89 -41.81 7.60
C PRO A 209 -18.99 -41.88 9.12
N LEU A 210 -17.84 -42.01 9.79
CA LEU A 210 -17.74 -42.22 11.25
C LEU A 210 -18.45 -41.13 12.07
N GLN A 211 -18.48 -39.90 11.56
CA GLN A 211 -19.10 -38.74 12.19
C GLN A 211 -20.60 -38.93 12.42
N ASP A 212 -21.27 -39.68 11.54
CA ASP A 212 -22.71 -39.90 11.65
C ASP A 212 -23.05 -40.97 12.70
N SER A 213 -22.11 -41.86 13.04
CA SER A 213 -22.27 -42.78 14.17
C SER A 213 -22.31 -42.03 15.52
N VAL A 214 -21.52 -40.96 15.65
CA VAL A 214 -21.48 -40.12 16.86
C VAL A 214 -22.76 -39.32 17.02
N LYS A 215 -23.27 -38.73 15.93
CA LYS A 215 -24.53 -37.95 15.95
C LYS A 215 -25.74 -38.79 16.34
N ARG A 216 -25.66 -40.10 16.15
CA ARG A 216 -26.77 -41.05 16.27
C ARG A 216 -26.48 -42.14 17.29
N ALA A 217 -25.80 -41.79 18.39
CA ALA A 217 -25.32 -42.73 19.40
C ALA A 217 -26.41 -43.61 20.04
N GLN A 218 -27.68 -43.15 20.07
CA GLN A 218 -28.81 -43.87 20.68
C GLN A 218 -29.77 -44.50 19.65
N THR A 219 -29.25 -44.87 18.49
CA THR A 219 -30.06 -45.46 17.42
C THR A 219 -29.62 -46.88 17.13
N LYS A 220 -30.58 -47.75 16.77
CA LYS A 220 -30.30 -49.13 16.40
C LYS A 220 -29.81 -49.19 14.95
N TYR A 221 -28.50 -49.38 14.76
CA TYR A 221 -27.86 -49.62 13.46
C TYR A 221 -27.31 -51.04 13.29
N PHE A 222 -27.43 -51.84 14.35
CA PHE A 222 -26.99 -53.23 14.42
C PHE A 222 -28.21 -54.13 14.54
#